data_AF-A0A016V939-F1
#
_entry.id   AF-A0A016V939-F1
#
_cell.length_a   1.000
_cell.length_b   1.000
_cell.length_c   1.000
_cell.angle_alpha   90.00
_cell.angle_beta   90.00
_cell.angle_gamma   90.00
#
_symmetry.space_group_name_H-M   'P 1'
#
loop_
_entity.id
_entity.type
_entity.pdbx_description
1 polymer ?
#
loop_
_entity_poly.entity_id
_entity_poly.type
_entity_poly.pdbx_seq_one_letter_code
_entity_poly.pdbx_strand_id
1 'polypeptide(L)'
;MSRLLVLACVLATCQALYFHIAETEKKCFIEEIPDETMVTGNYKVQLYDPNTKGYGDYPNIGMHVEVKDPEDKVVLSKLYTSEGKFTFTSHLPGEHVICLYSNSTAWFSGAQLRVHLDIQAGEHAQDYQQIATKDKLNELQLRIRQLLDQVEQITKEQNYQRYRAAMAARRFIKGLTSPWSLGFSGFGLAYGLYHIWDSTQSGTKYELHENLAGKTYIVTGATSGIGQVTVEELAKRNARVIMACRNREKCVQVRRDIVLNTRNKQVYCRQCDLEDFDSIRSFVQKLWKGKFELDRIDGVVHNAAMMDSERKVNKDGIERTFATNHLGSFLLTGLLLEKLLAQDHPVRIVFLNSNIINRKCDLDFNDLNAENRKKYDGFEVYKQSKLAAAMFAKELAERLKDTNITVTVADPGRTKSNLSAQMDHQTFFLSRWLLRIVSFGMGERRVEKAVRPVLFALADPAMEGANGTFINRERHEQPWNESVEDAEKRRRLWNTSEVWTRLSERMAQMKQELGDAAASLDKPVDVQQEVASGRSWKRLWLW
;
A
#
# COMPACT_ATOMS: atom_id res chain seq x y z
N MET A 1 14.77 8.30 56.97
CA MET A 1 14.86 9.70 57.44
C MET A 1 13.97 10.56 56.55
N SER A 2 12.70 10.70 56.96
CA SER A 2 11.73 11.61 56.36
C SER A 2 12.17 13.05 56.53
N ARG A 3 12.21 13.82 55.43
CA ARG A 3 12.27 15.28 55.50
C ARG A 3 10.86 15.83 55.52
N LEU A 4 10.28 15.90 56.72
CA LEU A 4 9.14 16.76 57.01
C LEU A 4 9.67 18.20 57.01
N LEU A 5 9.39 18.94 55.94
CA LEU A 5 9.51 20.39 55.93
C LEU A 5 8.23 20.95 56.55
N VAL A 6 8.35 21.39 57.81
CA VAL A 6 7.33 22.14 58.53
C VAL A 6 7.16 23.46 57.80
N LEU A 7 6.11 23.59 56.99
CA LEU A 7 5.65 24.88 56.51
C LEU A 7 4.87 25.53 57.65
N ALA A 8 5.51 26.45 58.35
CA ALA A 8 4.84 27.36 59.26
C ALA A 8 3.90 28.26 58.41
N CYS A 9 2.60 27.99 58.46
CA CYS A 9 1.60 28.89 57.92
C CYS A 9 1.72 30.23 58.65
N VAL A 10 2.23 31.23 57.93
CA VAL A 10 1.98 32.63 58.23
C VAL A 10 0.47 32.79 58.25
N LEU A 11 -0.10 33.06 59.42
CA LEU A 11 -1.45 33.60 59.57
C LEU A 11 -1.47 34.98 58.91
N ALA A 12 -1.53 35.00 57.58
CA ALA A 12 -1.98 36.17 56.85
C ALA A 12 -3.45 36.35 57.23
N THR A 13 -3.73 37.41 57.97
CA THR A 13 -5.09 37.94 58.13
C THR A 13 -5.73 37.97 56.74
N CYS A 14 -6.68 37.08 56.49
CA CYS A 14 -7.38 36.98 55.21
C CYS A 14 -8.08 38.32 54.99
N GLN A 15 -7.49 39.20 54.18
CA GLN A 15 -8.17 40.40 53.73
C GLN A 15 -9.31 39.92 52.83
N ALA A 16 -10.55 40.28 53.18
CA ALA A 16 -11.75 39.92 52.43
C ALA A 16 -11.55 40.12 50.93
N LEU A 17 -12.08 39.20 50.10
CA LEU A 17 -11.98 39.27 48.65
C LEU A 17 -12.67 40.54 48.16
N TYR A 18 -11.89 41.46 47.58
CA TYR A 18 -12.42 42.64 46.91
C TYR A 18 -11.91 42.72 45.49
N PHE A 19 -12.72 43.30 44.61
CA PHE A 19 -12.35 43.59 43.24
C PHE A 19 -12.76 45.01 42.89
N HIS A 20 -12.13 45.55 41.85
CA HIS A 20 -12.47 46.87 41.34
C HIS A 20 -13.34 46.78 40.10
N ILE A 21 -14.32 47.66 39.98
CA ILE A 21 -15.12 47.87 38.76
C ILE A 21 -15.14 49.36 38.42
N ALA A 22 -15.16 49.68 37.12
CA ALA A 22 -15.56 51.01 36.69
C ALA A 22 -17.09 51.19 36.84
N GLU A 23 -17.57 52.43 36.93
CA GLU A 23 -19.00 52.73 37.15
C GLU A 23 -19.95 52.09 36.13
N THR A 24 -19.52 51.95 34.87
CA THR A 24 -20.31 51.33 33.78
C THR A 24 -19.92 49.88 33.48
N GLU A 25 -19.00 49.31 34.26
CA GLU A 25 -18.48 47.97 34.02
C GLU A 25 -19.35 46.92 34.74
N LYS A 26 -19.73 45.88 33.99
CA LYS A 26 -20.38 44.70 34.53
C LYS A 26 -19.33 43.62 34.77
N LYS A 27 -19.22 43.16 36.02
CA LYS A 27 -18.40 41.99 36.35
C LYS A 27 -19.25 40.81 36.74
N CYS A 28 -18.94 39.67 36.14
CA CYS A 28 -19.66 38.43 36.31
C CYS A 28 -18.74 37.35 36.88
N PHE A 29 -19.25 36.59 37.84
CA PHE A 29 -18.61 35.46 38.48
C PHE A 29 -19.38 34.20 38.10
N ILE A 30 -18.66 33.12 37.79
CA ILE A 30 -19.26 31.84 37.48
C ILE A 30 -19.08 30.96 38.72
N GLU A 31 -20.19 30.54 39.32
CA GLU A 31 -20.21 29.65 40.48
C GLU A 31 -20.86 28.33 40.08
N GLU A 32 -20.21 27.20 40.36
CA GLU A 32 -20.80 25.88 40.16
C GLU A 32 -21.66 25.53 41.38
N ILE A 33 -22.99 25.53 41.21
CA ILE A 33 -23.96 25.37 42.31
C ILE A 33 -24.78 24.08 42.09
N PRO A 34 -24.93 23.20 43.09
CA PRO A 34 -25.85 22.07 43.03
C PRO A 34 -27.31 22.53 42.88
N ASP A 35 -28.20 21.60 42.55
CA ASP A 35 -29.64 21.87 42.54
C ASP A 35 -30.18 22.08 43.96
N GLU A 36 -31.29 22.81 44.05
CA GLU A 36 -32.01 23.13 45.29
C GLU A 36 -31.11 23.67 46.40
N THR A 37 -30.14 24.50 46.03
CA THR A 37 -29.16 25.07 46.95
C THR A 37 -29.39 26.57 47.06
N MET A 38 -29.64 27.05 48.28
CA MET A 38 -29.76 28.48 48.56
C MET A 38 -28.37 29.11 48.56
N VAL A 39 -28.24 30.25 47.90
CA VAL A 39 -27.02 31.04 47.84
C VAL A 39 -27.31 32.43 48.34
N THR A 40 -26.44 32.91 49.21
CA THR A 40 -26.46 34.23 49.81
C THR A 40 -25.18 34.96 49.46
N GLY A 41 -25.28 36.14 48.86
CA GLY A 41 -24.15 37.03 48.64
C GLY A 41 -24.26 38.29 49.47
N ASN A 42 -23.24 38.58 50.28
CA ASN A 42 -23.08 39.84 50.98
C ASN A 42 -22.07 40.69 50.20
N TYR A 43 -22.39 41.95 49.96
CA TYR A 43 -21.44 42.84 49.30
C TYR A 43 -21.45 44.24 49.90
N LYS A 44 -20.29 44.91 49.81
CA LYS A 44 -20.09 46.31 50.20
C LYS A 44 -19.29 47.04 49.14
N VAL A 45 -19.76 48.21 48.75
CA VAL A 45 -19.15 49.05 47.71
C VAL A 45 -18.52 50.28 48.33
N GLN A 46 -17.31 50.60 47.91
CA GLN A 46 -16.58 51.79 48.31
C GLN A 46 -16.13 52.55 47.07
N LEU A 47 -16.24 53.88 47.08
CA LEU A 47 -15.80 54.72 45.96
C LEU A 47 -14.38 55.22 46.22
N TYR A 48 -13.55 55.23 45.18
CA TYR A 48 -12.25 55.88 45.23
C TYR A 48 -12.39 57.39 45.27
N ASP A 49 -11.82 58.03 46.29
CA ASP A 49 -11.76 59.48 46.41
C ASP A 49 -10.35 59.98 46.00
N PRO A 50 -10.24 60.77 44.90
CA PRO A 50 -8.97 61.31 44.43
C PRO A 50 -8.26 62.22 45.44
N ASN A 51 -9.01 62.89 46.32
CA ASN A 51 -8.46 63.87 47.26
C ASN A 51 -7.77 63.20 48.45
N THR A 52 -8.35 62.11 48.94
CA THR A 52 -7.80 61.34 50.08
C THR A 52 -6.91 60.17 49.64
N LYS A 53 -6.85 59.89 48.32
CA LYS A 53 -6.18 58.70 47.73
C LYS A 53 -6.64 57.39 48.41
N GLY A 54 -7.88 57.35 48.88
CA GLY A 54 -8.46 56.26 49.66
C GLY A 54 -9.84 55.85 49.15
N TYR A 55 -10.37 54.76 49.70
CA TYR A 55 -11.73 54.30 49.43
C TYR A 55 -12.64 54.69 50.59
N GLY A 56 -13.73 55.39 50.27
CA GLY A 56 -14.73 55.84 51.24
C GLY A 56 -16.09 55.16 51.02
N ASP A 57 -16.93 55.20 52.04
CA ASP A 57 -18.31 54.73 51.96
C ASP A 57 -19.19 55.84 51.34
N TYR A 58 -19.92 55.52 50.28
CA TYR A 58 -20.80 56.45 49.57
C TYR A 58 -22.22 55.88 49.49
N PRO A 59 -23.16 56.36 50.32
CA PRO A 59 -24.48 55.71 50.50
C PRO A 59 -25.41 55.82 49.28
N ASN A 60 -25.13 56.71 48.32
CA ASN A 60 -26.02 57.00 47.19
C ASN A 60 -25.72 56.17 45.92
N ILE A 61 -24.75 55.25 45.96
CA ILE A 61 -24.40 54.40 44.81
C ILE A 61 -25.21 53.10 44.89
N GLY A 62 -26.10 52.88 43.92
CA GLY A 62 -26.82 51.62 43.80
C GLY A 62 -26.00 50.55 43.07
N MET A 63 -26.15 49.29 43.48
CA MET A 63 -25.56 48.12 42.85
C MET A 63 -26.64 47.18 42.35
N HIS A 64 -26.62 46.89 41.05
CA HIS A 64 -27.51 45.92 40.42
C HIS A 64 -26.87 44.53 40.46
N VAL A 65 -27.62 43.55 40.96
CA VAL A 65 -27.21 42.15 41.00
C VAL A 65 -28.11 41.37 40.05
N GLU A 66 -27.50 40.70 39.08
CA GLU A 66 -28.16 39.81 38.13
C GLU A 66 -27.57 38.41 38.22
N VAL A 67 -28.40 37.39 38.38
CA VAL A 67 -28.00 35.99 38.43
C VAL A 67 -28.69 35.25 37.29
N LYS A 68 -27.91 34.49 36.51
CA LYS A 68 -28.40 33.59 35.49
C LYS A 68 -28.07 32.13 35.83
N ASP A 69 -28.97 31.23 35.46
CA ASP A 69 -28.79 29.78 35.58
C ASP A 69 -27.94 29.18 34.42
N PRO A 70 -27.64 27.88 34.44
CA PRO A 70 -26.85 27.22 33.39
C PRO A 70 -27.49 27.21 31.99
N GLU A 71 -28.78 27.59 31.88
CA GLU A 71 -29.51 27.74 30.62
C GLU A 71 -29.63 29.21 30.18
N ASP A 72 -28.85 30.10 30.81
CA ASP A 72 -28.82 31.56 30.60
C ASP A 72 -30.14 32.28 30.98
N LYS A 73 -31.01 31.63 31.76
CA LYS A 73 -32.26 32.22 32.26
C LYS A 73 -31.99 33.03 33.52
N VAL A 74 -32.57 34.24 33.59
CA VAL A 74 -32.42 35.15 34.73
C VAL A 74 -33.20 34.63 35.94
N VAL A 75 -32.50 34.30 37.02
CA VAL A 75 -33.05 33.81 38.31
C VAL A 75 -33.27 34.96 39.29
N LEU A 76 -32.38 35.95 39.29
CA LEU A 76 -32.48 37.15 40.12
C LEU A 76 -32.03 38.36 39.30
N SER A 77 -32.74 39.48 39.37
CA SER A 77 -32.30 40.76 38.81
C SER A 77 -32.89 41.89 39.64
N LYS A 78 -32.06 42.55 40.44
CA LYS A 78 -32.54 43.55 41.39
C LYS A 78 -31.48 44.61 41.69
N LEU A 79 -31.94 45.85 41.84
CA LEU A 79 -31.13 46.98 42.30
C LEU A 79 -31.16 47.07 43.83
N TYR A 80 -29.99 47.26 44.42
CA TYR A 80 -29.75 47.38 45.85
C TYR A 80 -28.93 48.65 46.16
N THR A 81 -28.77 48.98 47.45
CA THR A 81 -27.96 50.10 47.98
C THR A 81 -26.45 49.84 47.88
N SER A 82 -25.61 50.75 48.42
CA SER A 82 -24.14 50.61 48.39
C SER A 82 -23.59 49.44 49.21
N GLU A 83 -24.41 48.89 50.11
CA GLU A 83 -24.15 47.68 50.89
C GLU A 83 -25.45 46.88 50.95
N GLY A 84 -25.37 45.55 50.82
CA GLY A 84 -26.56 44.73 50.79
C GLY A 84 -26.31 43.22 50.78
N LYS A 85 -27.40 42.49 51.00
CA LYS A 85 -27.47 41.02 50.96
C LYS A 85 -28.46 40.60 49.87
N PHE A 86 -28.02 39.73 48.97
CA PHE A 86 -28.89 39.09 47.99
C PHE A 86 -28.96 37.59 48.25
N THR A 87 -30.11 36.99 47.95
CA THR A 87 -30.34 35.55 48.15
C THR A 87 -31.15 35.00 46.97
N PHE A 88 -30.74 33.85 46.44
CA PHE A 88 -31.48 33.08 45.43
C PHE A 88 -31.34 31.58 45.69
N THR A 89 -32.19 30.77 45.08
CA THR A 89 -32.11 29.30 45.14
C THR A 89 -31.84 28.75 43.75
N SER A 90 -30.80 27.92 43.62
CA SER A 90 -30.51 27.17 42.40
C SER A 90 -31.58 26.10 42.19
N HIS A 91 -32.15 26.03 40.99
CA HIS A 91 -33.10 24.97 40.60
C HIS A 91 -32.50 23.98 39.60
N LEU A 92 -31.40 24.35 38.94
CA LEU A 92 -30.69 23.53 37.98
C LEU A 92 -29.22 23.42 38.41
N PRO A 93 -28.64 22.22 38.46
CA PRO A 93 -27.25 22.07 38.85
C PRO A 93 -26.32 22.57 37.73
N GLY A 94 -25.31 23.37 38.06
CA GLY A 94 -24.29 23.80 37.09
C GLY A 94 -23.75 25.22 37.32
N GLU A 95 -23.15 25.75 36.26
CA GLU A 95 -22.55 27.08 36.21
C GLU A 95 -23.63 28.19 36.25
N HIS A 96 -23.70 28.90 37.37
CA HIS A 96 -24.52 30.10 37.51
C HIS A 96 -23.65 31.34 37.33
N VAL A 97 -24.16 32.32 36.60
CA VAL A 97 -23.45 33.56 36.33
C VAL A 97 -24.01 34.68 37.20
N ILE A 98 -23.24 35.14 38.19
CA ILE A 98 -23.61 36.21 39.13
C ILE A 98 -22.89 37.48 38.71
N CYS A 99 -23.64 38.48 38.24
CA CYS A 99 -23.12 39.73 37.74
C CYS A 99 -23.49 40.92 38.63
N LEU A 100 -22.51 41.77 38.90
CA LEU A 100 -22.66 43.02 39.64
C LEU A 100 -22.27 44.20 38.75
N TYR A 101 -23.08 45.25 38.75
CA TYR A 101 -22.80 46.51 38.06
C TYR A 101 -23.51 47.69 38.72
N SER A 102 -22.91 48.89 38.68
CA SER A 102 -23.51 50.07 39.32
C SER A 102 -24.66 50.65 38.48
N ASN A 103 -25.61 51.30 39.15
CA ASN A 103 -26.66 52.11 38.51
C ASN A 103 -26.28 53.61 38.41
N SER A 104 -24.99 53.94 38.57
CA SER A 104 -24.48 55.30 38.39
C SER A 104 -24.44 55.67 36.90
N THR A 105 -24.71 56.95 36.60
CA THR A 105 -24.41 57.53 35.29
C THR A 105 -23.01 58.17 35.36
N ALA A 106 -22.25 58.12 34.27
CA ALA A 106 -20.81 58.45 34.20
C ALA A 106 -20.42 59.92 34.54
N TRP A 107 -21.23 60.66 35.29
CA TRP A 107 -21.01 62.06 35.68
C TRP A 107 -19.78 62.22 36.60
N PHE A 108 -19.40 61.19 37.36
CA PHE A 108 -18.26 61.23 38.28
C PHE A 108 -16.96 60.75 37.64
N SER A 109 -16.42 61.49 36.67
CA SER A 109 -14.98 61.48 36.27
C SER A 109 -14.23 60.12 36.38
N GLY A 110 -14.80 59.02 35.88
CA GLY A 110 -14.14 57.71 35.86
C GLY A 110 -13.77 57.14 37.24
N ALA A 111 -14.58 57.38 38.28
CA ALA A 111 -14.30 56.88 39.62
C ALA A 111 -14.30 55.34 39.68
N GLN A 112 -13.34 54.77 40.40
CA GLN A 112 -13.16 53.32 40.56
C GLN A 112 -13.92 52.85 41.81
N LEU A 113 -14.79 51.85 41.65
CA LEU A 113 -15.51 51.23 42.75
C LEU A 113 -14.73 50.01 43.25
N ARG A 114 -14.56 49.89 44.57
CA ARG A 114 -14.09 48.68 45.24
C ARG A 114 -15.29 47.93 45.79
N VAL A 115 -15.52 46.72 45.31
CA VAL A 115 -16.60 45.85 45.75
C VAL A 115 -16.00 44.69 46.56
N HIS A 116 -16.36 44.62 47.83
CA HIS A 116 -16.15 43.45 48.67
C HIS A 116 -17.33 42.51 48.44
N LEU A 117 -17.07 41.25 48.14
CA LEU A 117 -18.10 40.26 47.84
C LEU A 117 -17.78 38.95 48.55
N ASP A 118 -18.74 38.47 49.33
CA ASP A 118 -18.72 37.18 50.00
C ASP A 118 -19.94 36.38 49.57
N ILE A 119 -19.73 35.22 48.94
CA ILE A 119 -20.80 34.33 48.46
C ILE A 119 -20.75 33.06 49.29
N GLN A 120 -21.87 32.75 49.93
CA GLN A 120 -22.05 31.56 50.75
C GLN A 120 -23.18 30.74 50.14
N ALA A 121 -22.97 29.43 50.00
CA ALA A 121 -23.95 28.50 49.45
C ALA A 121 -24.27 27.39 50.45
N GLY A 122 -25.49 26.84 50.35
CA GLY A 122 -25.93 25.71 51.17
C GLY A 122 -26.11 26.06 52.65
N GLU A 123 -25.55 25.25 53.54
CA GLU A 123 -25.64 25.42 54.99
C GLU A 123 -25.06 26.75 55.47
N HIS A 124 -24.02 27.24 54.79
CA HIS A 124 -23.34 28.48 55.16
C HIS A 124 -24.20 29.71 54.83
N ALA A 125 -25.15 29.58 53.90
CA ALA A 125 -26.11 30.64 53.58
C ALA A 125 -27.24 30.77 54.62
N GLN A 126 -27.40 29.81 55.53
CA GLN A 126 -28.49 29.77 56.52
C GLN A 126 -28.13 30.48 57.83
N ASP A 127 -29.06 31.31 58.35
CA ASP A 127 -28.90 31.97 59.65
C ASP A 127 -29.51 31.10 60.76
N TYR A 128 -28.70 30.21 61.32
CA TYR A 128 -29.11 29.30 62.38
C TYR A 128 -29.55 29.98 63.68
N GLN A 129 -29.08 31.20 63.96
CA GLN A 129 -29.47 31.94 65.17
C GLN A 129 -30.91 32.47 65.04
N GLN A 130 -31.28 32.94 63.85
CA GLN A 130 -32.66 33.31 63.55
C GLN A 130 -33.59 32.09 63.53
N ILE A 131 -33.14 30.95 62.98
CA ILE A 131 -33.94 29.71 62.99
C ILE A 131 -34.16 29.22 64.43
N ALA A 132 -33.10 29.23 65.26
CA ALA A 132 -33.19 28.81 66.65
C ALA A 132 -34.19 29.65 67.47
N THR A 133 -34.17 30.98 67.28
CA THR A 133 -35.07 31.89 67.97
C THR A 133 -36.52 31.80 67.48
N LYS A 134 -36.72 31.67 66.16
CA LYS A 134 -38.05 31.52 65.55
C LYS A 134 -38.73 30.21 65.95
N ASP A 135 -38.00 29.10 65.89
CA ASP A 135 -38.54 27.77 66.14
C ASP A 135 -38.38 27.31 67.61
N LYS A 136 -37.85 28.21 68.47
CA LYS A 136 -37.61 27.98 69.91
C LYS A 136 -36.79 26.70 70.18
N LEU A 137 -35.74 26.49 69.38
CA LEU A 137 -34.90 25.29 69.47
C LEU A 137 -33.92 25.42 70.65
N ASN A 138 -33.72 24.32 71.37
CA ASN A 138 -32.63 24.22 72.33
C ASN A 138 -31.28 23.97 71.61
N GLU A 139 -30.17 24.13 72.33
CA GLU A 139 -28.81 24.03 71.75
C GLU A 139 -28.56 22.69 71.04
N LEU A 140 -29.05 21.58 71.62
CA LEU A 140 -28.89 20.24 71.04
C LEU A 140 -29.72 20.06 69.76
N GLN A 141 -30.97 20.53 69.74
CA GLN A 141 -31.85 20.49 68.58
C GLN A 141 -31.30 21.34 67.43
N LEU A 142 -30.74 22.52 67.74
CA LEU A 142 -30.07 23.35 66.75
C LEU A 142 -28.86 22.64 66.15
N ARG A 143 -28.06 21.96 66.98
CA ARG A 143 -26.88 21.23 66.50
C ARG A 143 -27.24 20.03 65.63
N ILE A 144 -28.28 19.28 66.00
CA ILE A 144 -28.81 18.18 65.18
C ILE A 144 -29.29 18.71 63.83
N ARG A 145 -29.99 19.85 63.82
CA ARG A 145 -30.45 20.49 62.57
C ARG A 145 -29.29 20.86 61.66
N GLN A 146 -28.27 21.53 62.19
CA GLN A 146 -27.04 21.85 61.45
C GLN A 146 -26.37 20.61 60.84
N LEU A 147 -26.29 19.51 61.60
CA LEU A 147 -25.70 18.26 61.10
C LEU A 147 -26.54 17.61 59.98
N LEU A 148 -27.88 17.70 60.05
CA LEU A 148 -28.75 17.19 59.00
C LEU A 148 -28.61 18.02 57.72
N ASP A 149 -28.61 19.35 57.82
CA ASP A 149 -28.42 20.24 56.67
C ASP A 149 -27.01 20.04 56.05
N GLN A 150 -25.99 19.76 56.87
CA GLN A 150 -24.64 19.33 56.43
C GLN A 150 -24.63 18.05 55.60
N VAL A 151 -25.29 17.00 56.10
CA VAL A 151 -25.35 15.71 55.39
C VAL A 151 -26.13 15.84 54.08
N GLU A 152 -27.20 16.65 54.06
CA GLU A 152 -27.96 16.93 52.85
C GLU A 152 -27.09 17.63 51.80
N GLN A 153 -26.32 18.65 52.20
CA GLN A 153 -25.40 19.36 51.30
C GLN A 153 -24.33 18.43 50.73
N ILE A 154 -23.68 17.60 51.56
CA ILE A 154 -22.69 16.63 51.08
C ILE A 154 -23.31 15.68 50.05
N THR A 155 -24.56 15.25 50.28
CA THR A 155 -25.27 14.36 49.35
C THR A 155 -25.54 15.06 48.01
N LYS A 156 -25.97 16.32 48.03
CA LYS A 156 -26.18 17.15 46.83
C LYS A 156 -24.88 17.33 46.04
N GLU A 157 -23.77 17.65 46.72
CA GLU A 157 -22.45 17.80 46.08
C GLU A 157 -21.97 16.48 45.44
N GLN A 158 -22.11 15.34 46.14
CA GLN A 158 -21.74 14.04 45.59
C GLN A 158 -22.57 13.67 44.35
N ASN A 159 -23.87 13.96 44.36
CA ASN A 159 -24.74 13.72 43.21
C ASN A 159 -24.37 14.61 42.03
N TYR A 160 -24.05 15.88 42.28
CA TYR A 160 -23.57 16.81 41.26
C TYR A 160 -22.25 16.34 40.62
N GLN A 161 -21.29 15.88 41.42
CA GLN A 161 -20.04 15.32 40.91
C GLN A 161 -20.26 14.11 39.99
N ARG A 162 -21.20 13.22 40.35
CA ARG A 162 -21.58 12.08 39.50
C ARG A 162 -22.21 12.53 38.18
N TYR A 163 -23.10 13.51 38.22
CA TYR A 163 -23.73 14.08 37.03
C TYR A 163 -22.67 14.68 36.07
N ARG A 164 -21.73 15.45 36.63
CA ARG A 164 -20.62 16.05 35.87
C ARG A 164 -19.75 14.99 35.18
N ALA A 165 -19.37 13.93 35.90
CA ALA A 165 -18.58 12.83 35.34
C ALA A 165 -19.33 12.12 34.19
N ALA A 166 -20.64 11.87 34.34
CA ALA A 166 -21.46 11.25 33.30
C ALA A 166 -21.55 12.13 32.04
N MET A 167 -21.68 13.46 32.20
CA MET A 167 -21.71 14.40 31.08
C MET A 167 -20.36 14.48 30.33
N ALA A 168 -19.24 14.46 31.06
CA ALA A 168 -17.91 14.39 30.44
C ALA A 168 -17.72 13.11 29.62
N ALA A 169 -18.11 11.96 30.17
CA ALA A 169 -18.06 10.68 29.46
C ALA A 169 -18.91 10.70 28.17
N ARG A 170 -20.13 11.25 28.23
CA ARG A 170 -21.00 11.41 27.05
C ARG A 170 -20.38 12.29 25.96
N ARG A 171 -19.74 13.41 26.32
CA ARG A 171 -19.05 14.29 25.35
C ARG A 171 -17.90 13.56 24.66
N PHE A 172 -17.11 12.80 25.41
CA PHE A 172 -16.01 12.00 24.88
C PHE A 172 -16.50 10.94 23.88
N ILE A 173 -17.55 10.18 24.24
CA ILE A 173 -18.15 9.16 23.37
C ILE A 173 -18.68 9.80 22.07
N LYS A 174 -19.38 10.95 22.16
CA LYS A 174 -19.85 11.68 20.97
C LYS A 174 -18.70 12.16 20.07
N GLY A 175 -17.56 12.53 20.65
CA GLY A 175 -16.35 12.88 19.89
C GLY A 175 -15.80 11.70 19.10
N LEU A 176 -15.72 10.53 19.74
CA LEU A 176 -15.25 9.29 19.11
C LEU A 176 -16.19 8.81 17.99
N THR A 177 -17.51 8.98 18.16
CA THR A 177 -18.51 8.61 17.15
C THR A 177 -18.77 9.71 16.11
N SER A 178 -18.01 10.81 16.15
CA SER A 178 -18.15 11.86 15.14
C SER A 178 -17.80 11.34 13.74
N PRO A 179 -18.47 11.84 12.68
CA PRO A 179 -18.17 11.43 11.30
C PRO A 179 -16.69 11.61 10.93
N TRP A 180 -16.04 12.65 11.47
CA TRP A 180 -14.62 12.90 11.27
C TRP A 180 -13.73 11.85 11.93
N SER A 181 -13.97 11.51 13.20
CA SER A 181 -13.24 10.47 13.93
C SER A 181 -13.34 9.10 13.24
N LEU A 182 -14.56 8.75 12.79
CA LEU A 182 -14.81 7.53 12.02
C LEU A 182 -14.10 7.57 10.67
N GLY A 183 -14.13 8.70 9.97
CA GLY A 183 -13.43 8.90 8.70
C GLY A 183 -11.91 8.74 8.82
N PHE A 184 -11.29 9.39 9.81
CA PHE A 184 -9.84 9.29 10.05
C PHE A 184 -9.44 7.86 10.46
N SER A 185 -10.22 7.21 11.32
CA SER A 185 -9.97 5.82 11.73
C SER A 185 -10.09 4.86 10.56
N GLY A 186 -11.12 5.02 9.73
CA GLY A 186 -11.32 4.25 8.50
C GLY A 186 -10.18 4.45 7.50
N PHE A 187 -9.74 5.70 7.29
CA PHE A 187 -8.60 6.00 6.44
C PHE A 187 -7.30 5.39 6.98
N GLY A 188 -7.02 5.54 8.27
CA GLY A 188 -5.83 4.98 8.91
C GLY A 188 -5.77 3.46 8.80
N LEU A 189 -6.89 2.76 9.02
CA LEU A 189 -7.00 1.32 8.81
C LEU A 189 -6.81 0.95 7.33
N ALA A 190 -7.47 1.65 6.40
CA ALA A 190 -7.33 1.38 4.97
C ALA A 190 -5.90 1.61 4.48
N TYR A 191 -5.24 2.68 4.96
CA TYR A 191 -3.86 3.01 4.62
C TYR A 191 -2.87 2.00 5.22
N GLY A 192 -3.07 1.60 6.48
CA GLY A 192 -2.28 0.55 7.13
C GLY A 192 -2.41 -0.79 6.41
N LEU A 193 -3.64 -1.20 6.09
CA LEU A 193 -3.90 -2.42 5.30
C LEU A 193 -3.28 -2.33 3.91
N TYR A 194 -3.37 -1.17 3.24
CA TYR A 194 -2.74 -0.93 1.95
C TYR A 194 -1.21 -1.11 2.02
N HIS A 195 -0.54 -0.56 3.03
CA HIS A 195 0.92 -0.67 3.18
C HIS A 195 1.39 -2.09 3.52
N ILE A 196 0.70 -2.77 4.43
CA ILE A 196 1.00 -4.18 4.75
C ILE A 196 0.78 -5.06 3.50
N TRP A 197 -0.25 -4.77 2.72
CA TRP A 197 -0.50 -5.50 1.48
C TRP A 197 0.51 -5.17 0.37
N ASP A 198 0.89 -3.89 0.18
CA ASP A 198 1.92 -3.52 -0.80
C ASP A 198 3.28 -4.13 -0.45
N SER A 199 3.63 -4.17 0.85
CA SER A 199 4.89 -4.75 1.32
C SER A 199 4.94 -6.27 1.13
N THR A 200 3.83 -6.97 1.40
CA THR A 200 3.73 -8.43 1.18
C THR A 200 3.73 -8.80 -0.30
N GLN A 201 3.27 -7.91 -1.18
CA GLN A 201 3.39 -8.09 -2.64
C GLN A 201 4.73 -7.62 -3.23
N SER A 202 5.43 -6.70 -2.58
CA SER A 202 6.60 -6.05 -3.15
C SER A 202 7.84 -6.91 -3.09
N GLY A 203 7.95 -7.82 -2.12
CA GLY A 203 9.23 -8.41 -1.74
C GLY A 203 10.28 -7.32 -1.49
N THR A 204 11.55 -7.68 -1.41
CA THR A 204 12.64 -6.70 -1.39
C THR A 204 12.74 -5.97 -2.73
N LYS A 205 12.88 -4.63 -2.68
CA LYS A 205 13.06 -3.79 -3.87
C LYS A 205 14.33 -4.21 -4.60
N TYR A 206 14.21 -4.49 -5.89
CA TYR A 206 15.35 -4.79 -6.76
C TYR A 206 15.34 -3.84 -7.94
N GLU A 207 16.47 -3.21 -8.17
CA GLU A 207 16.76 -2.40 -9.34
C GLU A 207 18.09 -2.90 -9.91
N LEU A 208 18.09 -3.25 -11.18
CA LEU A 208 19.33 -3.57 -11.88
C LEU A 208 20.11 -2.26 -12.05
N HIS A 209 21.30 -2.12 -11.49
CA HIS A 209 22.10 -0.89 -11.63
C HIS A 209 23.09 -0.94 -12.78
N GLU A 210 23.31 -2.11 -13.36
CA GLU A 210 24.23 -2.34 -14.48
C GLU A 210 23.86 -1.55 -15.73
N ASN A 211 24.87 -0.93 -16.34
CA ASN A 211 24.76 -0.38 -17.69
C ASN A 211 24.97 -1.50 -18.70
N LEU A 212 24.02 -1.66 -19.62
CA LEU A 212 23.99 -2.73 -20.61
C LEU A 212 24.34 -2.24 -22.01
N ALA A 213 25.02 -1.09 -22.13
CA ALA A 213 25.53 -0.57 -23.38
C ALA A 213 26.39 -1.61 -24.12
N GLY A 214 26.17 -1.77 -25.42
CA GLY A 214 26.84 -2.77 -26.25
C GLY A 214 26.30 -4.20 -26.12
N LYS A 215 25.47 -4.49 -25.11
CA LYS A 215 24.85 -5.81 -24.93
C LYS A 215 23.56 -5.93 -25.72
N THR A 216 23.25 -7.12 -26.22
CA THR A 216 22.10 -7.41 -27.07
C THR A 216 21.19 -8.47 -26.48
N TYR A 217 19.90 -8.17 -26.38
CA TYR A 217 18.90 -9.09 -25.83
C TYR A 217 17.76 -9.35 -26.79
N ILE A 218 17.33 -10.61 -26.90
CA ILE A 218 16.13 -11.01 -27.64
C ILE A 218 15.01 -11.28 -26.64
N VAL A 219 13.85 -10.64 -26.79
CA VAL A 219 12.71 -10.82 -25.90
C VAL A 219 11.49 -11.25 -26.71
N THR A 220 10.96 -12.44 -26.43
CA THR A 220 9.70 -12.91 -27.04
C THR A 220 8.50 -12.33 -26.30
N GLY A 221 7.42 -12.03 -27.02
CA GLY A 221 6.18 -11.51 -26.39
C GLY A 221 6.34 -10.10 -25.84
N ALA A 222 7.17 -9.27 -26.47
CA ALA A 222 7.57 -7.95 -26.02
C ALA A 222 6.52 -6.82 -26.19
N THR A 223 5.30 -7.11 -26.67
CA THR A 223 4.28 -6.07 -26.96
C THR A 223 3.27 -5.83 -25.85
N SER A 224 3.38 -6.53 -24.72
CA SER A 224 2.49 -6.32 -23.57
C SER A 224 3.04 -6.96 -22.30
N GLY A 225 2.53 -6.53 -21.14
CA GLY A 225 2.81 -7.19 -19.86
C GLY A 225 4.30 -7.21 -19.54
N ILE A 226 4.75 -8.34 -18.95
CA ILE A 226 6.12 -8.47 -18.42
C ILE A 226 7.14 -8.25 -19.54
N GLY A 227 6.95 -8.86 -20.71
CA GLY A 227 7.85 -8.69 -21.85
C GLY A 227 8.06 -7.24 -22.29
N GLN A 228 7.00 -6.42 -22.32
CA GLN A 228 7.11 -5.00 -22.65
C GLN A 228 7.98 -4.26 -21.63
N VAL A 229 7.72 -4.49 -20.33
CA VAL A 229 8.49 -3.86 -19.25
C VAL A 229 9.94 -4.37 -19.23
N THR A 230 10.19 -5.65 -19.53
CA THR A 230 11.55 -6.18 -19.70
C THR A 230 12.31 -5.41 -20.76
N VAL A 231 11.69 -5.18 -21.93
CA VAL A 231 12.32 -4.39 -23.01
C VAL A 231 12.57 -2.95 -22.57
N GLU A 232 11.61 -2.32 -21.89
CA GLU A 232 11.76 -0.95 -21.40
C GLU A 232 12.92 -0.84 -20.39
N GLU A 233 13.01 -1.75 -19.44
CA GLU A 233 14.08 -1.74 -18.42
C GLU A 233 15.46 -2.04 -19.02
N LEU A 234 15.56 -2.94 -20.00
CA LEU A 234 16.79 -3.16 -20.75
C LEU A 234 17.18 -1.92 -21.57
N ALA A 235 16.19 -1.28 -22.22
CA ALA A 235 16.41 -0.08 -23.02
C ALA A 235 16.82 1.13 -22.17
N LYS A 236 16.26 1.30 -20.96
CA LYS A 236 16.70 2.31 -19.96
C LYS A 236 18.18 2.19 -19.60
N ARG A 237 18.75 0.99 -19.72
CA ARG A 237 20.16 0.67 -19.45
C ARG A 237 20.99 0.60 -20.72
N ASN A 238 20.57 1.27 -21.79
CA ASN A 238 21.29 1.37 -23.07
C ASN A 238 21.53 0.04 -23.81
N ALA A 239 20.81 -1.03 -23.46
CA ALA A 239 20.92 -2.28 -24.19
C ALA A 239 20.35 -2.16 -25.61
N ARG A 240 20.89 -2.98 -26.54
CA ARG A 240 20.26 -3.26 -27.83
C ARG A 240 19.20 -4.35 -27.63
N VAL A 241 17.94 -4.07 -27.95
CA VAL A 241 16.84 -5.00 -27.67
C VAL A 241 16.08 -5.37 -28.94
N ILE A 242 15.99 -6.68 -29.21
CA ILE A 242 15.23 -7.25 -30.32
C ILE A 242 13.89 -7.75 -29.79
N MET A 243 12.84 -7.01 -30.11
CA MET A 243 11.45 -7.37 -29.79
C MET A 243 10.96 -8.40 -30.80
N ALA A 244 10.99 -9.69 -30.42
CA ALA A 244 10.49 -10.80 -31.22
C ALA A 244 8.98 -10.97 -30.99
N CYS A 245 8.17 -10.59 -31.98
CA CYS A 245 6.73 -10.40 -31.81
C CYS A 245 5.93 -10.91 -33.01
N ARG A 246 4.74 -11.49 -32.75
CA ARG A 246 3.82 -11.95 -33.81
C ARG A 246 3.25 -10.81 -34.64
N ASN A 247 2.67 -9.80 -33.99
CA ASN A 247 2.04 -8.65 -34.65
C ASN A 247 3.06 -7.50 -34.79
N ARG A 248 3.44 -7.18 -36.02
CA ARG A 248 4.49 -6.20 -36.32
C ARG A 248 4.01 -4.77 -36.06
N GLU A 249 2.78 -4.44 -36.43
CA GLU A 249 2.19 -3.11 -36.30
C GLU A 249 2.14 -2.70 -34.82
N LYS A 250 1.61 -3.59 -33.97
CA LYS A 250 1.59 -3.41 -32.51
C LYS A 250 3.00 -3.32 -31.94
N CYS A 251 3.94 -4.13 -32.42
CA CYS A 251 5.33 -4.01 -31.99
C CYS A 251 5.90 -2.63 -32.29
N VAL A 252 5.67 -2.09 -33.50
CA VAL A 252 6.17 -0.77 -33.90
C VAL A 252 5.60 0.34 -33.02
N GLN A 253 4.32 0.27 -32.63
CA GLN A 253 3.71 1.21 -31.71
C GLN A 253 4.37 1.15 -30.33
N VAL A 254 4.45 -0.04 -29.72
CA VAL A 254 5.07 -0.22 -28.39
C VAL A 254 6.55 0.20 -28.40
N ARG A 255 7.27 -0.14 -29.46
CA ARG A 255 8.67 0.29 -29.67
C ARG A 255 8.78 1.81 -29.66
N ARG A 256 7.87 2.53 -30.33
CA ARG A 256 7.90 4.00 -30.37
C ARG A 256 7.82 4.58 -28.96
N ASP A 257 6.90 4.08 -28.15
CA ASP A 257 6.72 4.55 -26.78
C ASP A 257 7.95 4.26 -25.92
N ILE A 258 8.52 3.05 -26.04
CA ILE A 258 9.76 2.68 -25.33
C ILE A 258 10.92 3.58 -25.74
N VAL A 259 11.12 3.83 -27.05
CA VAL A 259 12.21 4.70 -27.53
C VAL A 259 12.03 6.14 -27.03
N LEU A 260 10.80 6.66 -26.99
CA LEU A 260 10.52 8.00 -26.45
C LEU A 260 10.79 8.09 -24.95
N ASN A 261 10.36 7.07 -24.18
CA ASN A 261 10.51 7.05 -22.72
C ASN A 261 11.97 6.83 -22.28
N THR A 262 12.71 6.00 -23.00
CA THR A 262 14.09 5.61 -22.63
C THR A 262 15.16 6.43 -23.34
N ARG A 263 14.79 7.15 -24.41
CA ARG A 263 15.70 7.83 -25.34
C ARG A 263 16.71 6.90 -26.04
N ASN A 264 16.57 5.59 -25.89
CA ASN A 264 17.42 4.60 -26.51
C ASN A 264 16.84 4.17 -27.87
N LYS A 265 17.57 4.46 -28.96
CA LYS A 265 17.15 4.12 -30.34
C LYS A 265 17.42 2.66 -30.72
N GLN A 266 18.19 1.92 -29.91
CA GLN A 266 18.62 0.54 -30.17
C GLN A 266 17.55 -0.51 -29.82
N VAL A 267 16.27 -0.18 -29.99
CA VAL A 267 15.15 -1.11 -29.83
C VAL A 267 14.61 -1.43 -31.21
N TYR A 268 14.51 -2.71 -31.57
CA TYR A 268 14.15 -3.16 -32.92
C TYR A 268 13.02 -4.18 -32.89
N CYS A 269 12.00 -3.96 -33.71
CA CYS A 269 10.94 -4.95 -33.94
C CYS A 269 11.35 -5.96 -35.01
N ARG A 270 11.12 -7.24 -34.73
CA ARG A 270 11.29 -8.34 -35.67
C ARG A 270 10.10 -9.29 -35.53
N GLN A 271 9.54 -9.68 -36.68
CA GLN A 271 8.42 -10.60 -36.70
C GLN A 271 8.91 -12.00 -36.34
N CYS A 272 8.27 -12.59 -35.33
CA CYS A 272 8.48 -13.97 -34.90
C CYS A 272 7.19 -14.45 -34.27
N ASP A 273 6.45 -15.29 -34.98
CA ASP A 273 5.31 -16.01 -34.43
C ASP A 273 5.78 -17.38 -33.93
N LEU A 274 5.64 -17.63 -32.62
CA LEU A 274 6.08 -18.89 -32.01
C LEU A 274 5.12 -20.06 -32.32
N GLU A 275 3.92 -19.77 -32.80
CA GLU A 275 2.96 -20.77 -33.28
C GLU A 275 3.33 -21.29 -34.68
N ASP A 276 4.07 -20.49 -35.47
CA ASP A 276 4.48 -20.78 -36.84
C ASP A 276 5.99 -21.08 -36.92
N PHE A 277 6.34 -22.36 -37.07
CA PHE A 277 7.72 -22.81 -37.09
C PHE A 277 8.55 -22.31 -38.29
N ASP A 278 7.92 -21.95 -39.42
CA ASP A 278 8.63 -21.28 -40.51
C ASP A 278 8.93 -19.82 -40.17
N SER A 279 8.01 -19.14 -39.47
CA SER A 279 8.28 -17.79 -38.95
C SER A 279 9.48 -17.79 -38.02
N ILE A 280 9.63 -18.81 -37.16
CA ILE A 280 10.78 -18.94 -36.25
C ILE A 280 12.07 -19.13 -37.05
N ARG A 281 12.08 -20.06 -38.01
CA ARG A 281 13.25 -20.31 -38.87
C ARG A 281 13.68 -19.05 -39.63
N SER A 282 12.75 -18.38 -40.30
CA SER A 282 13.02 -17.13 -41.02
C SER A 282 13.45 -16.00 -40.09
N PHE A 283 12.95 -15.95 -38.85
CA PHE A 283 13.42 -15.00 -37.85
C PHE A 283 14.90 -15.25 -37.53
N VAL A 284 15.27 -16.48 -37.19
CA VAL A 284 16.66 -16.84 -36.83
C VAL A 284 17.61 -16.63 -38.01
N GLN A 285 17.25 -17.09 -39.21
CA GLN A 285 18.06 -16.92 -40.42
C GLN A 285 18.45 -15.45 -40.66
N LYS A 286 17.51 -14.52 -40.45
CA LYS A 286 17.76 -13.07 -40.58
C LYS A 286 18.74 -12.51 -39.56
N LEU A 287 18.89 -13.16 -38.40
CA LEU A 287 19.87 -12.78 -37.37
C LEU A 287 21.27 -13.30 -37.68
N TRP A 288 21.37 -14.35 -38.50
CA TRP A 288 22.64 -14.93 -38.92
C TRP A 288 23.33 -14.14 -40.02
N LYS A 289 22.58 -13.64 -41.01
CA LYS A 289 23.15 -12.94 -42.17
C LYS A 289 22.20 -11.88 -42.70
N GLY A 290 22.78 -10.82 -43.26
CA GLY A 290 22.08 -9.78 -44.01
C GLY A 290 21.76 -8.55 -43.15
N LYS A 291 20.79 -7.75 -43.59
CA LYS A 291 20.49 -6.43 -42.99
C LYS A 291 20.16 -6.47 -41.49
N PHE A 292 19.74 -7.62 -40.96
CA PHE A 292 19.32 -7.79 -39.58
C PHE A 292 20.26 -8.66 -38.76
N GLU A 293 21.46 -8.93 -39.30
CA GLU A 293 22.49 -9.70 -38.63
C GLU A 293 22.81 -9.12 -37.25
N LEU A 294 23.02 -10.03 -36.30
CA LEU A 294 23.51 -9.70 -34.97
C LEU A 294 24.91 -10.28 -34.80
N ASP A 295 25.85 -9.41 -34.55
CA ASP A 295 27.23 -9.72 -34.16
C ASP A 295 27.33 -10.29 -32.75
N ARG A 296 26.42 -9.88 -31.87
CA ARG A 296 26.43 -10.20 -30.45
C ARG A 296 25.02 -10.44 -29.91
N ILE A 297 24.87 -11.43 -29.04
CA ILE A 297 23.67 -11.78 -28.26
C ILE A 297 24.13 -12.16 -26.84
N ASP A 298 23.73 -11.35 -25.86
CA ASP A 298 24.06 -11.55 -24.44
C ASP A 298 22.95 -12.28 -23.69
N GLY A 299 21.71 -12.23 -24.19
CA GLY A 299 20.65 -13.04 -23.60
C GLY A 299 19.37 -13.16 -24.41
N VAL A 300 18.62 -14.22 -24.09
CA VAL A 300 17.35 -14.56 -24.72
C VAL A 300 16.30 -14.77 -23.64
N VAL A 301 15.18 -14.06 -23.73
CA VAL A 301 14.06 -14.14 -22.78
C VAL A 301 12.87 -14.79 -23.45
N HIS A 302 12.56 -16.02 -23.04
CA HIS A 302 11.35 -16.73 -23.41
C HIS A 302 10.20 -16.31 -22.49
N ASN A 303 9.59 -15.18 -22.84
CA ASN A 303 8.46 -14.59 -22.10
C ASN A 303 7.10 -14.85 -22.76
N ALA A 304 7.05 -14.99 -24.09
CA ALA A 304 5.81 -15.20 -24.82
C ALA A 304 5.05 -16.42 -24.29
N ALA A 305 3.77 -16.22 -24.00
CA ALA A 305 2.84 -17.28 -23.66
C ALA A 305 1.43 -16.90 -24.10
N MET A 306 0.62 -17.91 -24.41
CA MET A 306 -0.80 -17.78 -24.64
C MET A 306 -1.57 -18.89 -23.93
N MET A 307 -2.88 -18.75 -23.90
CA MET A 307 -3.82 -19.76 -23.42
C MET A 307 -5.13 -19.56 -24.16
N ASP A 308 -5.62 -20.61 -24.81
CA ASP A 308 -6.94 -20.63 -25.46
C ASP A 308 -7.95 -21.41 -24.61
N SER A 309 -9.21 -20.99 -24.61
CA SER A 309 -10.30 -21.69 -23.93
C SER A 309 -10.83 -22.90 -24.70
N GLU A 310 -10.48 -23.00 -25.98
CA GLU A 310 -10.94 -24.04 -26.91
C GLU A 310 -9.73 -24.69 -27.59
N ARG A 311 -9.84 -25.99 -27.90
CA ARG A 311 -8.80 -26.68 -28.65
C ARG A 311 -8.73 -26.15 -30.07
N LYS A 312 -7.59 -25.55 -30.40
CA LYS A 312 -7.23 -25.16 -31.76
C LYS A 312 -5.84 -25.69 -32.05
N VAL A 313 -5.54 -25.94 -33.32
CA VAL A 313 -4.24 -26.45 -33.76
C VAL A 313 -3.56 -25.43 -34.69
N ASN A 314 -2.23 -25.43 -34.70
CA ASN A 314 -1.43 -24.69 -35.66
C ASN A 314 -1.43 -25.42 -37.03
N LYS A 315 -0.70 -24.87 -38.00
CA LYS A 315 -0.58 -25.44 -39.35
C LYS A 315 0.05 -26.84 -39.41
N ASP A 316 0.79 -27.22 -38.38
CA ASP A 316 1.46 -28.51 -38.24
C ASP A 316 0.58 -29.53 -37.48
N GLY A 317 -0.66 -29.17 -37.13
CA GLY A 317 -1.62 -30.03 -36.42
C GLY A 317 -1.42 -30.07 -34.91
N ILE A 318 -0.58 -29.19 -34.35
CA ILE A 318 -0.24 -29.19 -32.92
C ILE A 318 -1.10 -28.18 -32.16
N GLU A 319 -1.59 -28.56 -30.98
CA GLU A 319 -2.40 -27.71 -30.12
C GLU A 319 -1.68 -26.37 -29.84
N ARG A 320 -2.38 -25.25 -30.06
CA ARG A 320 -1.76 -23.92 -30.17
C ARG A 320 -1.06 -23.45 -28.91
N THR A 321 -1.59 -23.77 -27.73
CA THR A 321 -0.99 -23.40 -26.45
C THR A 321 0.34 -24.12 -26.24
N PHE A 322 0.37 -25.43 -26.51
CA PHE A 322 1.56 -26.27 -26.44
C PHE A 322 2.58 -25.89 -27.53
N ALA A 323 2.11 -25.65 -28.76
CA ALA A 323 2.92 -25.18 -29.88
C ALA A 323 3.63 -23.87 -29.53
N THR A 324 2.91 -22.88 -29.01
CA THR A 324 3.46 -21.54 -28.73
C THR A 324 4.35 -21.52 -27.50
N ASN A 325 3.88 -22.07 -26.38
CA ASN A 325 4.53 -21.88 -25.08
C ASN A 325 5.78 -22.78 -24.93
N HIS A 326 5.75 -23.99 -25.52
CA HIS A 326 6.82 -24.98 -25.39
C HIS A 326 7.58 -25.17 -26.72
N LEU A 327 6.92 -25.67 -27.76
CA LEU A 327 7.61 -26.08 -29.00
C LEU A 327 8.24 -24.91 -29.76
N GLY A 328 7.59 -23.75 -29.78
CA GLY A 328 8.13 -22.54 -30.37
C GLY A 328 9.39 -22.06 -29.63
N SER A 329 9.37 -22.10 -28.30
CA SER A 329 10.54 -21.78 -27.46
C SER A 329 11.67 -22.79 -27.67
N PHE A 330 11.33 -24.09 -27.78
CA PHE A 330 12.26 -25.17 -28.10
C PHE A 330 12.95 -24.95 -29.46
N LEU A 331 12.16 -24.75 -30.51
CA LEU A 331 12.68 -24.56 -31.88
C LEU A 331 13.50 -23.27 -31.99
N LEU A 332 13.02 -22.16 -31.42
CA LEU A 332 13.75 -20.88 -31.42
C LEU A 332 15.12 -21.04 -30.74
N THR A 333 15.17 -21.72 -29.60
CA THR A 333 16.42 -21.97 -28.88
C THR A 333 17.34 -22.88 -29.68
N GLY A 334 16.81 -23.98 -30.23
CA GLY A 334 17.60 -24.94 -31.01
C GLY A 334 18.26 -24.30 -32.23
N LEU A 335 17.53 -23.46 -32.97
CA LEU A 335 18.06 -22.76 -34.14
C LEU A 335 19.05 -21.63 -33.78
N LEU A 336 18.90 -21.00 -32.62
CA LEU A 336 19.85 -19.98 -32.14
C LEU A 336 21.12 -20.58 -31.55
N LEU A 337 21.06 -21.82 -31.07
CA LEU A 337 22.07 -22.39 -30.18
C LEU A 337 23.49 -22.35 -30.77
N GLU A 338 23.66 -22.69 -32.04
CA GLU A 338 24.96 -22.66 -32.73
C GLU A 338 25.57 -21.25 -32.74
N LYS A 339 24.75 -20.21 -32.97
CA LYS A 339 25.21 -18.82 -32.93
C LYS A 339 25.56 -18.37 -31.51
N LEU A 340 24.80 -18.82 -30.51
CA LEU A 340 25.05 -18.45 -29.11
C LEU A 340 26.34 -19.07 -28.57
N LEU A 341 26.59 -20.35 -28.91
CA LEU A 341 27.78 -21.11 -28.51
C LEU A 341 29.07 -20.63 -29.21
N ALA A 342 28.95 -20.03 -30.39
CA ALA A 342 30.10 -19.49 -31.12
C ALA A 342 30.65 -18.18 -30.53
N GLN A 343 29.98 -17.60 -29.53
CA GLN A 343 30.40 -16.35 -28.89
C GLN A 343 31.44 -16.60 -27.79
N ASP A 344 32.34 -15.65 -27.61
CA ASP A 344 33.43 -15.69 -26.63
C ASP A 344 33.04 -15.12 -25.24
N HIS A 345 31.81 -14.63 -25.08
CA HIS A 345 31.28 -14.12 -23.81
C HIS A 345 30.15 -14.99 -23.22
N PRO A 346 29.86 -14.85 -21.92
CA PRO A 346 28.73 -15.52 -21.28
C PRO A 346 27.37 -15.07 -21.84
N VAL A 347 26.50 -16.03 -22.13
CA VAL A 347 25.14 -15.81 -22.65
C VAL A 347 24.11 -16.34 -21.65
N ARG A 348 23.03 -15.60 -21.42
CA ARG A 348 21.97 -16.02 -20.48
C ARG A 348 20.63 -16.25 -21.18
N ILE A 349 20.10 -17.46 -21.06
CA ILE A 349 18.75 -17.81 -21.53
C ILE A 349 17.83 -17.88 -20.31
N VAL A 350 16.76 -17.09 -20.31
CA VAL A 350 15.81 -17.00 -19.20
C VAL A 350 14.42 -17.43 -19.70
N PHE A 351 13.86 -18.47 -19.08
CA PHE A 351 12.49 -18.90 -19.31
C PHE A 351 11.56 -18.34 -18.24
N LEU A 352 10.47 -17.68 -18.65
CA LEU A 352 9.44 -17.26 -17.70
C LEU A 352 8.47 -18.39 -17.45
N ASN A 353 8.47 -18.84 -16.21
CA ASN A 353 7.56 -19.88 -15.74
C ASN A 353 6.79 -19.41 -14.51
N SER A 354 5.97 -20.27 -13.94
CA SER A 354 5.18 -19.96 -12.76
C SER A 354 5.17 -21.14 -11.80
N ASN A 355 5.13 -20.86 -10.50
CA ASN A 355 4.93 -21.86 -9.45
C ASN A 355 3.65 -22.70 -9.59
N ILE A 356 2.77 -22.41 -10.56
CA ILE A 356 1.63 -23.26 -10.90
C ILE A 356 2.05 -24.70 -11.24
N ILE A 357 3.26 -24.87 -11.79
CA ILE A 357 3.81 -26.20 -12.10
C ILE A 357 4.10 -27.02 -10.84
N ASN A 358 4.26 -26.41 -9.66
CA ASN A 358 4.51 -27.12 -8.40
C ASN A 358 3.22 -27.68 -7.77
N ARG A 359 2.05 -27.36 -8.32
CA ARG A 359 0.77 -27.97 -7.92
C ARG A 359 0.56 -29.21 -8.76
N LYS A 360 -0.01 -30.29 -8.20
CA LYS A 360 -0.34 -31.57 -8.88
C LYS A 360 -0.61 -31.38 -10.39
N CYS A 361 0.43 -31.56 -11.19
CA CYS A 361 0.46 -31.36 -12.63
C CYS A 361 1.49 -32.33 -13.18
N ASP A 362 1.12 -33.10 -14.19
CA ASP A 362 2.00 -34.03 -14.90
C ASP A 362 1.72 -33.93 -16.40
N LEU A 363 2.70 -34.33 -17.20
CA LEU A 363 2.56 -34.43 -18.65
C LEU A 363 1.94 -35.76 -19.01
N ASP A 364 0.82 -35.71 -19.73
CA ASP A 364 0.26 -36.89 -20.38
C ASP A 364 1.01 -37.15 -21.70
N PHE A 365 2.04 -37.99 -21.63
CA PHE A 365 2.81 -38.36 -22.82
C PHE A 365 2.03 -39.18 -23.86
N ASN A 366 0.85 -39.71 -23.51
CA ASN A 366 -0.02 -40.43 -24.44
C ASN A 366 -0.96 -39.47 -25.18
N ASP A 367 -1.19 -38.27 -24.66
CA ASP A 367 -2.07 -37.25 -25.26
C ASP A 367 -1.52 -35.82 -25.07
N LEU A 368 -0.24 -35.61 -25.42
CA LEU A 368 0.41 -34.29 -25.37
C LEU A 368 -0.32 -33.24 -26.23
N ASN A 369 -0.97 -33.70 -27.32
CA ASN A 369 -1.70 -32.83 -28.23
C ASN A 369 -3.16 -32.55 -27.80
N ALA A 370 -3.56 -33.07 -26.64
CA ALA A 370 -4.90 -32.93 -26.06
C ALA A 370 -6.03 -33.33 -27.03
N GLU A 371 -5.80 -34.34 -27.88
CA GLU A 371 -6.75 -34.80 -28.90
C GLU A 371 -7.86 -35.66 -28.31
N ASN A 372 -7.52 -36.49 -27.32
CA ASN A 372 -8.39 -37.56 -26.84
C ASN A 372 -9.21 -37.18 -25.60
N ARG A 373 -9.26 -35.89 -25.26
CA ARG A 373 -9.92 -35.41 -24.05
C ARG A 373 -11.43 -35.31 -24.23
N LYS A 374 -12.20 -35.91 -23.32
CA LYS A 374 -13.67 -35.80 -23.27
C LYS A 374 -14.16 -34.35 -23.17
N LYS A 375 -13.40 -33.49 -22.49
CA LYS A 375 -13.65 -32.05 -22.38
C LYS A 375 -12.30 -31.32 -22.42
N TYR A 376 -12.16 -30.35 -23.31
CA TYR A 376 -10.96 -29.51 -23.36
C TYR A 376 -10.96 -28.54 -22.17
N ASP A 377 -9.84 -28.52 -21.45
CA ASP A 377 -9.57 -27.58 -20.37
C ASP A 377 -8.31 -26.77 -20.73
N GLY A 378 -8.52 -25.55 -21.21
CA GLY A 378 -7.43 -24.67 -21.62
C GLY A 378 -6.48 -24.31 -20.48
N PHE A 379 -6.97 -24.28 -19.23
CA PHE A 379 -6.12 -24.03 -18.07
C PHE A 379 -5.22 -25.22 -17.76
N GLU A 380 -5.74 -26.45 -17.88
CA GLU A 380 -4.93 -27.67 -17.74
C GLU A 380 -3.85 -27.77 -18.83
N VAL A 381 -4.23 -27.52 -20.10
CA VAL A 381 -3.27 -27.51 -21.22
C VAL A 381 -2.21 -26.42 -21.03
N TYR A 382 -2.61 -25.23 -20.56
CA TYR A 382 -1.66 -24.17 -20.22
C TYR A 382 -0.67 -24.60 -19.12
N LYS A 383 -1.14 -25.21 -18.03
CA LYS A 383 -0.27 -25.76 -16.96
C LYS A 383 0.72 -26.77 -17.51
N GLN A 384 0.26 -27.71 -18.34
CA GLN A 384 1.11 -28.71 -18.97
C GLN A 384 2.15 -28.06 -19.91
N SER A 385 1.75 -27.06 -20.70
CA SER A 385 2.70 -26.32 -21.55
C SER A 385 3.80 -25.61 -20.74
N LYS A 386 3.46 -25.10 -19.55
CA LYS A 386 4.40 -24.48 -18.61
C LYS A 386 5.30 -25.51 -17.93
N LEU A 387 4.76 -26.68 -17.57
CA LEU A 387 5.55 -27.80 -17.06
C LEU A 387 6.56 -28.29 -18.12
N ALA A 388 6.12 -28.45 -19.37
CA ALA A 388 6.97 -28.82 -20.50
C ALA A 388 8.10 -27.80 -20.73
N ALA A 389 7.81 -26.50 -20.65
CA ALA A 389 8.83 -25.46 -20.75
C ALA A 389 9.85 -25.51 -19.59
N ALA A 390 9.44 -25.83 -18.35
CA ALA A 390 10.37 -26.03 -17.23
C ALA A 390 11.25 -27.26 -17.43
N MET A 391 10.65 -28.39 -17.84
CA MET A 391 11.37 -29.62 -18.18
C MET A 391 12.40 -29.37 -19.28
N PHE A 392 12.03 -28.64 -20.32
CA PHE A 392 12.94 -28.23 -21.38
C PHE A 392 14.09 -27.37 -20.87
N ALA A 393 13.80 -26.34 -20.07
CA ALA A 393 14.84 -25.47 -19.52
C ALA A 393 15.84 -26.24 -18.65
N LYS A 394 15.37 -27.19 -17.82
CA LYS A 394 16.21 -28.05 -16.99
C LYS A 394 17.07 -28.99 -17.83
N GLU A 395 16.48 -29.66 -18.83
CA GLU A 395 17.22 -30.53 -19.74
C GLU A 395 18.25 -29.76 -20.57
N LEU A 396 17.88 -28.58 -21.06
CA LEU A 396 18.79 -27.70 -21.79
C LEU A 396 19.96 -27.25 -20.91
N ALA A 397 19.70 -26.90 -19.64
CA ALA A 397 20.75 -26.54 -18.70
C ALA A 397 21.77 -27.68 -18.50
N GLU A 398 21.31 -28.92 -18.34
CA GLU A 398 22.17 -30.10 -18.22
C GLU A 398 22.98 -30.35 -19.50
N ARG A 399 22.34 -30.22 -20.66
CA ARG A 399 23.00 -30.38 -21.97
C ARG A 399 24.05 -29.30 -22.26
N LEU A 400 23.84 -28.08 -21.75
CA LEU A 400 24.74 -26.94 -21.91
C LEU A 400 25.74 -26.74 -20.76
N LYS A 401 25.85 -27.73 -19.87
CA LYS A 401 26.87 -27.72 -18.82
C LYS A 401 28.27 -27.54 -19.43
N ASP A 402 29.09 -26.73 -18.78
CA ASP A 402 30.46 -26.41 -19.21
C ASP A 402 30.58 -25.65 -20.55
N THR A 403 29.50 -24.98 -20.97
CA THR A 403 29.49 -24.03 -22.11
C THR A 403 29.45 -22.57 -21.62
N ASN A 404 29.52 -21.61 -22.54
CA ASN A 404 29.33 -20.18 -22.24
C ASN A 404 27.86 -19.80 -21.94
N ILE A 405 26.92 -20.74 -22.06
CA ILE A 405 25.49 -20.45 -21.93
C ILE A 405 24.98 -20.89 -20.55
N THR A 406 24.35 -19.96 -19.85
CA THR A 406 23.61 -20.23 -18.60
C THR A 406 22.11 -20.23 -18.89
N VAL A 407 21.41 -21.29 -18.49
CA VAL A 407 19.96 -21.40 -18.61
C VAL A 407 19.32 -21.30 -17.24
N THR A 408 18.35 -20.41 -17.09
CA THR A 408 17.63 -20.19 -15.83
C THR A 408 16.14 -20.07 -16.07
N VAL A 409 15.38 -20.33 -15.01
CA VAL A 409 13.92 -20.14 -15.00
C VAL A 409 13.58 -19.10 -13.94
N ALA A 410 12.72 -18.14 -14.29
CA ALA A 410 12.25 -17.12 -13.36
C ALA A 410 10.74 -17.15 -13.23
N ASP A 411 10.24 -17.18 -11.99
CA ASP A 411 8.82 -16.96 -11.68
C ASP A 411 8.58 -15.47 -11.32
N PRO A 412 7.92 -14.70 -12.20
CA PRO A 412 7.61 -13.30 -11.95
C PRO A 412 6.49 -13.10 -10.91
N GLY A 413 5.80 -14.18 -10.51
CA GLY A 413 4.57 -14.17 -9.74
C GLY A 413 3.36 -13.90 -10.62
N ARG A 414 2.16 -14.06 -10.03
CA ARG A 414 0.89 -13.80 -10.74
C ARG A 414 0.77 -12.32 -11.03
N THR A 415 0.62 -11.96 -12.30
CA THR A 415 0.34 -10.58 -12.75
C THR A 415 -1.03 -10.50 -13.40
N LYS A 416 -1.63 -9.31 -13.37
CA LYS A 416 -2.79 -8.99 -14.21
C LYS A 416 -2.36 -8.90 -15.67
N SER A 417 -2.32 -10.03 -16.37
CA SER A 417 -1.94 -10.14 -17.78
C SER A 417 -3.17 -10.37 -18.66
N ASN A 418 -3.05 -10.06 -19.96
CA ASN A 418 -4.12 -10.33 -20.92
C ASN A 418 -4.46 -11.83 -21.04
N LEU A 419 -3.61 -12.74 -20.53
CA LEU A 419 -3.86 -14.18 -20.54
C LEU A 419 -5.08 -14.54 -19.68
N SER A 420 -5.29 -13.89 -18.53
CA SER A 420 -6.46 -14.17 -17.68
C SER A 420 -7.75 -13.61 -18.28
N ALA A 421 -7.66 -12.54 -19.09
CA ALA A 421 -8.80 -11.95 -19.79
C ALA A 421 -9.35 -12.85 -20.91
N GLN A 422 -8.52 -13.71 -21.51
CA GLN A 422 -8.95 -14.65 -22.57
C GLN A 422 -9.86 -15.78 -22.04
N MET A 423 -9.87 -16.04 -20.73
CA MET A 423 -10.82 -16.99 -20.10
C MET A 423 -12.18 -16.35 -19.77
N ASP A 424 -12.28 -15.02 -19.80
CA ASP A 424 -13.34 -14.29 -19.10
C ASP A 424 -14.65 -14.13 -19.92
N HIS A 425 -14.84 -14.98 -20.95
CA HIS A 425 -16.00 -14.94 -21.84
C HIS A 425 -17.26 -15.65 -21.31
N GLN A 426 -17.22 -16.26 -20.11
CA GLN A 426 -18.33 -17.06 -19.57
C GLN A 426 -18.88 -16.66 -18.19
N THR A 427 -18.55 -15.49 -17.62
CA THR A 427 -18.96 -15.16 -16.24
C THR A 427 -19.95 -13.99 -16.13
N PHE A 428 -21.11 -14.25 -15.51
CA PHE A 428 -22.20 -13.31 -15.22
C PHE A 428 -21.72 -12.04 -14.48
N PHE A 429 -22.34 -10.88 -14.73
CA PHE A 429 -21.93 -9.55 -14.24
C PHE A 429 -21.59 -9.46 -12.72
N LEU A 430 -22.37 -10.11 -11.84
CA LEU A 430 -22.10 -10.11 -10.39
C LEU A 430 -20.82 -10.85 -10.00
N SER A 431 -20.47 -11.92 -10.73
CA SER A 431 -19.25 -12.68 -10.49
C SER A 431 -17.99 -11.88 -10.85
N ARG A 432 -18.07 -10.93 -11.79
CA ARG A 432 -16.94 -10.07 -12.18
C ARG A 432 -16.52 -9.09 -11.08
N TRP A 433 -17.47 -8.59 -10.27
CA TRP A 433 -17.15 -7.71 -9.13
C TRP A 433 -16.53 -8.49 -7.97
N LEU A 434 -17.11 -9.65 -7.64
CA LEU A 434 -16.56 -10.54 -6.61
C LEU A 434 -15.19 -11.10 -7.02
N LEU A 435 -15.03 -11.53 -8.28
CA LEU A 435 -13.76 -11.97 -8.84
C LEU A 435 -12.72 -10.85 -8.86
N ARG A 436 -13.10 -9.57 -9.04
CA ARG A 436 -12.18 -8.43 -8.94
C ARG A 436 -11.66 -8.22 -7.52
N ILE A 437 -12.53 -8.35 -6.51
CA ILE A 437 -12.13 -8.24 -5.10
C ILE A 437 -11.27 -9.44 -4.69
N VAL A 438 -11.62 -10.65 -5.14
CA VAL A 438 -10.85 -11.88 -4.88
C VAL A 438 -9.53 -11.89 -5.64
N SER A 439 -9.48 -11.45 -6.90
CA SER A 439 -8.27 -11.26 -7.71
C SER A 439 -7.31 -10.24 -7.07
N PHE A 440 -7.85 -9.14 -6.52
CA PHE A 440 -7.10 -8.17 -5.72
C PHE A 440 -6.57 -8.80 -4.41
N GLY A 441 -7.37 -9.63 -3.72
CA GLY A 441 -6.96 -10.36 -2.52
C GLY A 441 -5.96 -11.51 -2.76
N MET A 442 -5.90 -12.07 -3.97
CA MET A 442 -5.10 -13.27 -4.32
C MET A 442 -3.65 -13.00 -4.75
N GLY A 443 -3.12 -11.80 -4.58
CA GLY A 443 -1.68 -11.56 -4.74
C GLY A 443 -1.20 -11.16 -6.14
N GLU A 444 -2.03 -10.51 -6.96
CA GLU A 444 -1.64 -10.02 -8.30
C GLU A 444 -0.64 -8.86 -8.24
N ARG A 445 0.58 -9.07 -8.76
CA ARG A 445 1.62 -8.03 -8.84
C ARG A 445 1.40 -7.10 -10.02
N ARG A 446 1.78 -5.84 -9.81
CA ARG A 446 2.01 -4.87 -10.90
C ARG A 446 3.15 -5.37 -11.81
N VAL A 447 3.04 -5.12 -13.10
CA VAL A 447 3.98 -5.63 -14.11
C VAL A 447 5.39 -5.10 -13.88
N GLU A 448 5.51 -3.85 -13.43
CA GLU A 448 6.76 -3.17 -13.08
C GLU A 448 7.49 -3.85 -11.91
N LYS A 449 6.75 -4.54 -11.03
CA LYS A 449 7.33 -5.32 -9.93
C LYS A 449 7.67 -6.75 -10.37
N ALA A 450 6.86 -7.33 -11.27
CA ALA A 450 7.00 -8.71 -11.74
C ALA A 450 8.22 -8.93 -12.67
N VAL A 451 8.70 -7.87 -13.32
CA VAL A 451 9.91 -7.91 -14.17
C VAL A 451 11.20 -8.15 -13.39
N ARG A 452 11.22 -7.86 -12.08
CA ARG A 452 12.43 -7.88 -11.23
C ARG A 452 13.19 -9.21 -11.25
N PRO A 453 12.59 -10.38 -10.98
CA PRO A 453 13.29 -11.66 -11.07
C PRO A 453 13.78 -11.97 -12.48
N VAL A 454 13.08 -11.51 -13.52
CA VAL A 454 13.52 -11.68 -14.92
C VAL A 454 14.81 -10.89 -15.18
N LEU A 455 14.87 -9.62 -14.75
CA LEU A 455 16.07 -8.80 -14.89
C LEU A 455 17.24 -9.32 -14.04
N PHE A 456 16.94 -9.85 -12.85
CA PHE A 456 17.93 -10.49 -11.99
C PHE A 456 18.57 -11.70 -12.67
N ALA A 457 17.77 -12.67 -13.11
CA ALA A 457 18.24 -13.84 -13.87
C ALA A 457 19.02 -13.44 -15.14
N LEU A 458 18.55 -12.43 -15.86
CA LEU A 458 19.08 -12.08 -17.17
C LEU A 458 20.38 -11.28 -17.14
N ALA A 459 20.61 -10.43 -16.14
CA ALA A 459 21.67 -9.41 -16.22
C ALA A 459 22.41 -9.13 -14.90
N ASP A 460 21.97 -9.66 -13.76
CA ASP A 460 22.66 -9.43 -12.48
C ASP A 460 23.96 -10.24 -12.38
N PRO A 461 25.09 -9.67 -11.95
CA PRO A 461 26.33 -10.42 -11.74
C PRO A 461 26.18 -11.64 -10.81
N ALA A 462 25.29 -11.59 -9.80
CA ALA A 462 25.06 -12.70 -8.87
C ALA A 462 24.51 -13.97 -9.53
N MET A 463 24.00 -13.87 -10.76
CA MET A 463 23.49 -15.01 -11.55
C MET A 463 24.54 -15.61 -12.49
N GLU A 464 25.80 -15.17 -12.41
CA GLU A 464 26.90 -15.78 -13.14
C GLU A 464 27.15 -17.22 -12.63
N GLY A 465 27.17 -18.19 -13.54
CA GLY A 465 27.33 -19.61 -13.19
C GLY A 465 26.08 -20.29 -12.62
N ALA A 466 24.96 -19.58 -12.45
CA ALA A 466 23.72 -20.10 -11.87
C ALA A 466 22.91 -20.99 -12.84
N ASN A 467 23.57 -21.90 -13.57
CA ASN A 467 22.95 -22.74 -14.59
C ASN A 467 21.99 -23.78 -13.98
N GLY A 468 20.81 -23.94 -14.59
CA GLY A 468 19.81 -24.93 -14.16
C GLY A 468 19.07 -24.56 -12.87
N THR A 469 19.02 -23.27 -12.54
CA THR A 469 18.32 -22.73 -11.36
C THR A 469 16.89 -22.28 -11.70
N PHE A 470 15.98 -22.41 -10.73
CA PHE A 470 14.64 -21.84 -10.79
C PHE A 470 14.47 -20.85 -9.66
N ILE A 471 14.32 -19.56 -9.98
CA ILE A 471 14.14 -18.51 -8.99
C ILE A 471 12.69 -18.08 -8.87
N ASN A 472 12.26 -17.78 -7.64
CA ASN A 472 10.94 -17.29 -7.34
C ASN A 472 10.82 -15.76 -7.49
N ARG A 473 9.64 -15.23 -7.19
CA ARG A 473 9.31 -13.80 -7.27
C ARG A 473 10.14 -12.88 -6.35
N GLU A 474 10.79 -13.46 -5.34
CA GLU A 474 11.69 -12.81 -4.39
C GLU A 474 13.17 -13.01 -4.75
N ARG A 475 13.45 -13.69 -5.87
CA ARG A 475 14.79 -14.02 -6.40
C ARG A 475 15.52 -15.10 -5.60
N HIS A 476 14.82 -15.85 -4.76
CA HIS A 476 15.38 -17.02 -4.09
C HIS A 476 15.17 -18.26 -4.97
N GLU A 477 16.13 -19.18 -4.95
CA GLU A 477 15.97 -20.48 -5.57
C GLU A 477 14.79 -21.24 -4.94
N GLN A 478 14.03 -21.94 -5.79
CA GLN A 478 12.87 -22.72 -5.38
C GLN A 478 12.95 -24.14 -5.94
N PRO A 479 12.33 -25.13 -5.25
CA PRO A 479 12.36 -26.51 -5.70
C PRO A 479 11.60 -26.67 -7.03
N TRP A 480 12.08 -27.64 -7.81
CA TRP A 480 11.44 -28.09 -9.03
C TRP A 480 10.28 -29.04 -8.73
N ASN A 481 9.34 -29.15 -9.67
CA ASN A 481 8.33 -30.20 -9.66
C ASN A 481 8.99 -31.57 -9.90
N GLU A 482 8.43 -32.64 -9.30
CA GLU A 482 8.95 -34.01 -9.42
C GLU A 482 9.13 -34.48 -10.87
N SER A 483 8.17 -34.17 -11.77
CA SER A 483 8.27 -34.47 -13.20
C SER A 483 9.35 -33.65 -13.91
N VAL A 484 9.76 -32.51 -13.36
CA VAL A 484 10.91 -31.75 -13.86
C VAL A 484 12.23 -32.40 -13.44
N GLU A 485 12.30 -33.00 -12.24
CA GLU A 485 13.49 -33.72 -11.78
C GLU A 485 13.68 -35.09 -12.47
N ASP A 486 12.61 -35.68 -13.01
CA ASP A 486 12.65 -36.93 -13.77
C ASP A 486 13.36 -36.79 -15.13
N ALA A 487 14.58 -37.31 -15.21
CA ALA A 487 15.41 -37.26 -16.42
C ALA A 487 14.85 -38.08 -17.59
N GLU A 488 14.12 -39.16 -17.34
CA GLU A 488 13.53 -39.97 -18.41
C GLU A 488 12.39 -39.23 -19.08
N LYS A 489 11.48 -38.63 -18.29
CA LYS A 489 10.41 -37.78 -18.81
C LYS A 489 10.97 -36.58 -19.58
N ARG A 490 12.02 -35.93 -19.09
CA ARG A 490 12.68 -34.82 -19.80
C ARG A 490 13.24 -35.24 -21.15
N ARG A 491 13.97 -36.37 -21.23
CA ARG A 491 14.49 -36.91 -22.50
C ARG A 491 13.36 -37.30 -23.46
N ARG A 492 12.30 -37.93 -22.96
CA ARG A 492 11.13 -38.25 -23.79
C ARG A 492 10.49 -37.00 -24.37
N LEU A 493 10.31 -35.95 -23.56
CA LEU A 493 9.79 -34.66 -24.02
C LEU A 493 10.70 -34.01 -25.07
N TRP A 494 12.03 -34.05 -24.85
CA TRP A 494 13.02 -33.52 -25.78
C TRP A 494 12.91 -34.19 -27.16
N ASN A 495 12.90 -35.52 -27.19
CA ASN A 495 12.82 -36.29 -28.44
C ASN A 495 11.50 -36.03 -29.17
N THR A 496 10.36 -36.01 -28.44
CA THR A 496 9.08 -35.62 -29.03
C THR A 496 9.12 -34.22 -29.62
N SER A 497 9.73 -33.27 -28.91
CA SER A 497 9.84 -31.87 -29.35
C SER A 497 10.71 -31.74 -30.60
N GLU A 498 11.82 -32.48 -30.67
CA GLU A 498 12.70 -32.51 -31.84
C GLU A 498 11.96 -33.02 -33.09
N VAL A 499 11.21 -34.12 -32.95
CA VAL A 499 10.43 -34.72 -34.04
C VAL A 499 9.30 -33.79 -34.47
N TRP A 500 8.50 -33.27 -33.53
CA TRP A 500 7.33 -32.44 -33.87
C TRP A 500 7.72 -31.09 -34.47
N THR A 501 8.87 -30.52 -34.06
CA THR A 501 9.38 -29.27 -34.65
C THR A 501 10.18 -29.48 -35.92
N ARG A 502 10.55 -30.74 -36.23
CA ARG A 502 11.47 -31.12 -37.31
C ARG A 502 12.77 -30.32 -37.25
N LEU A 503 13.30 -30.15 -36.04
CA LEU A 503 14.44 -29.27 -35.77
C LEU A 503 15.63 -29.59 -36.68
N SER A 504 15.99 -30.86 -36.80
CA SER A 504 17.11 -31.32 -37.62
C SER A 504 16.96 -30.97 -39.11
N GLU A 505 15.77 -31.15 -39.69
CA GLU A 505 15.48 -30.75 -41.08
C GLU A 505 15.57 -29.23 -41.26
N ARG A 506 15.00 -28.47 -40.32
CA ARG A 506 15.00 -27.00 -40.36
C ARG A 506 16.40 -26.41 -40.18
N MET A 507 17.24 -27.03 -39.35
CA MET A 507 18.64 -26.67 -39.20
C MET A 507 19.41 -26.92 -40.51
N ALA A 508 19.23 -28.08 -41.13
CA ALA A 508 19.87 -28.41 -42.40
C ALA A 508 19.46 -27.43 -43.51
N GLN A 509 18.16 -27.16 -43.63
CA GLN A 509 17.63 -26.19 -44.59
C GLN A 509 18.21 -24.79 -44.34
N MET A 510 18.25 -24.32 -43.08
CA MET A 510 18.81 -23.02 -42.74
C MET A 510 20.30 -22.94 -43.10
N LYS A 511 21.08 -24.00 -42.86
CA LYS A 511 22.51 -24.07 -43.21
C LYS A 511 22.73 -24.02 -44.72
N GLN A 512 21.93 -24.76 -45.47
CA GLN A 512 21.98 -24.73 -46.94
C GLN A 512 21.69 -23.31 -47.46
N GLU A 513 20.60 -22.68 -47.00
CA GLU A 513 20.24 -21.32 -47.42
C GLU A 513 21.31 -20.28 -47.02
N LEU A 514 21.97 -20.44 -45.86
CA LEU A 514 23.07 -19.57 -45.44
C LEU A 514 24.35 -19.81 -46.27
N GLY A 515 24.63 -21.06 -46.64
CA GLY A 515 25.77 -21.45 -47.48
C GLY A 515 25.61 -21.04 -48.94
N ASP A 516 24.44 -21.26 -49.54
CA ASP A 516 24.12 -20.83 -50.90
C ASP A 516 24.12 -19.29 -51.01
N ALA A 517 23.71 -18.59 -49.95
CA ALA A 517 23.85 -17.15 -49.83
C ALA A 517 25.32 -16.68 -49.70
N ALA A 518 26.27 -17.53 -49.29
CA ALA A 518 27.70 -17.22 -49.30
C ALA A 518 28.31 -17.45 -50.70
N ALA A 519 27.94 -18.56 -51.35
CA ALA A 519 28.37 -18.86 -52.71
C ALA A 519 27.89 -17.83 -53.76
N SER A 520 26.77 -17.15 -53.50
CA SER A 520 26.22 -16.09 -54.38
C SER A 520 26.80 -14.69 -54.15
N LEU A 521 27.67 -14.50 -53.13
CA LEU A 521 28.25 -13.19 -52.79
C LEU A 521 29.76 -13.08 -53.01
N ASP A 522 30.49 -14.16 -53.33
CA ASP A 522 31.94 -14.11 -53.54
C ASP A 522 32.37 -14.29 -55.02
N LYS A 523 32.93 -13.22 -55.58
CA LYS A 523 34.09 -13.30 -56.51
C LYS A 523 35.33 -13.61 -55.66
N PRO A 524 36.34 -14.32 -56.18
CA PRO A 524 37.33 -14.99 -55.36
C PRO A 524 38.24 -13.97 -54.67
N VAL A 525 38.27 -14.02 -53.34
CA VAL A 525 39.42 -13.58 -52.54
C VAL A 525 39.84 -14.77 -51.70
N ASP A 526 41.08 -15.17 -51.93
CA ASP A 526 41.80 -16.27 -51.30
C ASP A 526 42.11 -15.95 -49.84
N VAL A 527 41.59 -16.76 -48.90
CA VAL A 527 42.15 -16.87 -47.54
C VAL A 527 41.97 -18.31 -47.06
N GLN A 528 43.06 -19.06 -47.10
CA GLN A 528 43.27 -20.27 -46.29
C GLN A 528 43.48 -19.91 -44.81
N GLN A 529 43.17 -20.88 -43.93
CA GLN A 529 43.43 -20.96 -42.47
C GLN A 529 42.42 -20.19 -41.58
N GLU A 530 41.84 -20.73 -40.50
CA GLU A 530 42.24 -21.81 -39.59
C GLU A 530 41.04 -22.71 -39.20
N VAL A 531 41.23 -24.02 -39.29
CA VAL A 531 40.35 -25.03 -38.67
C VAL A 531 41.09 -25.56 -37.45
N ALA A 532 40.77 -25.04 -36.27
CA ALA A 532 41.27 -25.59 -35.01
C ALA A 532 40.34 -25.25 -33.83
N SER A 533 39.30 -26.06 -33.61
CA SER A 533 38.91 -26.55 -32.28
C SER A 533 37.73 -27.52 -32.42
N GLY A 534 38.03 -28.82 -32.44
CA GLY A 534 37.02 -29.86 -32.40
C GLY A 534 36.35 -29.96 -31.04
N ARG A 535 35.13 -29.42 -30.91
CA ARG A 535 34.09 -29.98 -30.03
C ARG A 535 32.93 -30.41 -30.92
N SER A 536 32.71 -31.72 -31.02
CA SER A 536 31.73 -32.29 -31.95
C SER A 536 30.30 -31.95 -31.52
N TRP A 537 29.73 -30.94 -32.19
CA TRP A 537 28.35 -30.44 -32.12
C TRP A 537 27.25 -31.52 -32.23
N LYS A 538 27.59 -32.69 -32.79
CA LYS A 538 26.70 -33.84 -32.89
C LYS A 538 26.22 -34.35 -31.52
N ARG A 539 26.97 -34.11 -30.44
CA ARG A 539 26.61 -34.64 -29.10
C ARG A 539 25.47 -33.92 -28.38
N LEU A 540 25.05 -32.71 -28.78
CA LEU A 540 23.98 -31.98 -28.07
C LEU A 540 22.56 -32.46 -28.43
N TRP A 541 22.39 -33.04 -29.63
CA TRP A 541 21.09 -33.40 -30.20
C TRP A 541 20.95 -34.89 -30.57
N LEU A 542 22.00 -35.71 -30.39
CA LEU A 542 21.97 -37.15 -30.71
C LEU A 542 21.96 -38.06 -29.47
N TRP A 543 21.26 -37.68 -28.40
CA TRP A 543 21.03 -38.54 -27.23
C TRP A 543 19.57 -38.53 -26.78
#